data_AF-A0A7S3FEU1-F1
#
_entry.id   AF-A0A7S3FEU1-F1
#
_cell.length_a   1.000
_cell.length_b   1.000
_cell.length_c   1.000
_cell.angle_alpha   90.00
_cell.angle_beta   90.00
_cell.angle_gamma   90.00
#
_symmetry.space_group_name_H-M   'P 1'
#
loop_
_entity.id
_entity.type
_entity.pdbx_description
1 polymer ?
#
loop_
_entity_poly.entity_id
_entity_poly.type
_entity_poly.pdbx_seq_one_letter_code
_entity_poly.pdbx_strand_id
1 'polypeptide(L)'
;QGVGGAFDEFVSVVSELLSTSQEFVRDHEQERSAVSLRDVSRFIKVYAWLAHHLAKEEGCRAVDILQGSRTARKQVRTALVMGLCYCYYARLAHAARERYVCAIVRAWNQLQYAPAARRAVQSCAWLELNER
;
A
#
# COMPACT_ATOMS: atom_id res chain seq x y z
N GLN A 1 -1.40 -16.63 -21.82
CA GLN A 1 -0.55 -15.44 -21.57
C GLN A 1 -1.43 -14.46 -20.80
N GLY A 2 -1.17 -14.15 -19.52
CA GLY A 2 -2.10 -13.29 -18.77
C GLY A 2 -1.90 -13.14 -17.26
N VAL A 3 -0.69 -13.31 -16.74
CA VAL A 3 -0.40 -13.18 -15.29
C VAL A 3 0.28 -11.83 -14.95
N GLY A 4 0.85 -11.13 -15.94
CA GLY A 4 1.58 -9.87 -15.72
C GLY A 4 0.69 -8.70 -15.28
N GLY A 5 -0.50 -8.55 -15.89
CA GLY A 5 -1.35 -7.37 -15.69
C GLY A 5 -1.69 -7.08 -14.22
N ALA A 6 -2.30 -8.02 -13.50
CA ALA A 6 -2.74 -7.78 -12.12
C ALA A 6 -1.59 -7.52 -11.13
N PHE A 7 -0.44 -8.17 -11.34
CA PHE A 7 0.73 -7.94 -10.50
C PHE A 7 1.38 -6.58 -10.79
N ASP A 8 1.50 -6.20 -12.07
CA ASP A 8 2.03 -4.90 -12.47
C ASP A 8 1.15 -3.76 -11.94
N GLU A 9 -0.17 -3.95 -11.96
CA GLU A 9 -1.14 -3.03 -11.35
C GLU A 9 -0.96 -2.91 -9.84
N PHE A 10 -0.81 -4.04 -9.15
CA PHE A 10 -0.52 -4.05 -7.71
C PHE A 10 0.78 -3.30 -7.39
N VAL A 11 1.85 -3.57 -8.14
CA VAL A 11 3.13 -2.86 -7.99
C VAL A 11 2.97 -1.37 -8.25
N SER A 12 2.17 -0.97 -9.24
CA SER A 12 1.89 0.44 -9.52
C SER A 12 1.17 1.12 -8.34
N VAL A 13 0.15 0.47 -7.76
CA VAL A 13 -0.59 0.99 -6.60
C VAL A 13 0.34 1.13 -5.38
N VAL A 14 1.13 0.10 -5.08
CA VAL A 14 2.08 0.15 -3.96
C VAL A 14 3.11 1.24 -4.16
N SER A 15 3.65 1.37 -5.38
CA SER A 15 4.63 2.40 -5.73
C SER A 15 4.08 3.82 -5.51
N GLU A 16 2.84 4.09 -5.91
CA GLU A 16 2.20 5.39 -5.72
C GLU A 16 2.00 5.72 -4.24
N LEU A 17 1.53 4.75 -3.44
CA LEU A 17 1.31 4.95 -2.01
C LEU A 17 2.63 5.17 -1.28
N LEU A 18 3.69 4.43 -1.63
CA LEU A 18 5.02 4.65 -1.08
C LEU A 18 5.58 6.02 -1.47
N SER A 19 5.37 6.45 -2.71
CA SER A 19 5.79 7.77 -3.18
C SER A 19 5.06 8.87 -2.42
N THR A 20 3.74 8.75 -2.27
CA THR A 20 2.91 9.65 -1.44
C THR A 20 3.43 9.69 0.00
N SER A 21 3.74 8.55 0.60
CA SER A 21 4.30 8.49 1.95
C SER A 21 5.65 9.18 2.05
N GLN A 22 6.53 8.96 1.08
CA GLN A 22 7.86 9.57 1.03
C GLN A 22 7.81 11.08 0.85
N GLU A 23 6.93 11.59 -0.01
CA GLU A 23 6.67 13.02 -0.19
C GLU A 23 6.12 13.63 1.09
N PHE A 24 5.10 13.00 1.69
CA PHE A 24 4.51 13.50 2.92
C PHE A 24 5.54 13.62 4.05
N VAL A 25 6.33 12.57 4.30
CA VAL A 25 7.33 12.60 5.38
C VAL A 25 8.41 13.65 5.09
N ARG A 26 8.81 13.84 3.84
CA ARG A 26 9.82 14.85 3.45
C ARG A 26 9.36 16.28 3.72
N ASP A 27 8.07 16.54 3.59
CA ASP A 27 7.49 17.86 3.83
C ASP A 27 7.25 18.15 5.32
N HIS A 28 7.25 17.12 6.17
CA HIS A 28 6.85 17.22 7.58
C HIS A 28 7.95 16.84 8.59
N GLU A 29 9.02 16.18 8.15
CA GLU A 29 10.23 15.95 8.92
C GLU A 29 11.28 17.02 8.53
N GLN A 30 11.88 17.68 9.52
CA GLN A 30 12.93 18.69 9.26
C GLN A 30 14.24 18.08 8.76
N GLU A 31 14.44 16.77 8.96
CA GLU A 31 15.60 16.06 8.43
C GLU A 31 15.35 15.57 6.99
N ARG A 32 15.87 16.28 5.99
CA ARG A 32 15.79 15.86 4.57
C ARG A 32 16.41 14.48 4.30
N SER A 33 17.28 13.99 5.17
CA SER A 33 17.87 12.64 5.13
C SER A 33 16.95 11.55 5.70
N ALA A 34 15.76 11.90 6.21
CA ALA A 34 14.85 10.97 6.87
C ALA A 34 14.10 10.02 5.92
N VAL A 35 14.03 10.36 4.62
CA VAL A 35 13.29 9.60 3.60
C VAL A 35 14.26 9.03 2.57
N SER A 36 14.34 7.71 2.48
CA SER A 36 15.21 7.05 1.51
C SER A 36 14.63 5.73 1.01
N LEU A 37 15.26 5.13 0.00
CA LEU A 37 14.97 3.76 -0.44
C LEU A 37 15.12 2.72 0.69
N ARG A 38 15.74 3.08 1.82
CA ARG A 38 15.77 2.25 3.03
C ARG A 38 14.36 2.03 3.61
N ASP A 39 13.50 3.04 3.57
CA ASP A 39 12.12 2.92 4.07
C ASP A 39 11.26 2.07 3.15
N VAL A 40 11.48 2.16 1.83
CA VAL A 40 10.89 1.24 0.86
C VAL A 40 11.37 -0.19 1.08
N SER A 41 12.67 -0.40 1.30
CA SER A 41 13.21 -1.73 1.61
C SER A 41 12.63 -2.30 2.91
N ARG A 42 12.49 -1.45 3.94
CA ARG A 42 11.84 -1.83 5.21
C ARG A 42 10.38 -2.20 4.98
N PHE A 43 9.65 -1.40 4.20
CA PHE A 43 8.26 -1.69 3.84
C PHE A 43 8.13 -3.05 3.15
N ILE A 44 8.95 -3.34 2.14
CA ILE A 44 8.90 -4.63 1.41
C ILE A 44 9.12 -5.81 2.36
N LYS A 45 10.10 -5.70 3.27
CA LYS A 45 10.37 -6.75 4.27
C LYS A 45 9.20 -6.95 5.24
N VAL A 46 8.63 -5.85 5.74
CA VAL A 46 7.49 -5.88 6.66
C VAL A 46 6.24 -6.42 5.95
N TYR A 47 5.99 -5.97 4.72
CA TYR A 47 4.88 -6.45 3.90
C TYR A 47 4.98 -7.96 3.64
N ALA A 48 6.17 -8.44 3.27
CA ALA A 48 6.40 -9.88 3.07
C ALA A 48 6.19 -10.67 4.36
N TRP A 49 6.70 -10.19 5.48
CA TRP A 49 6.49 -10.82 6.79
C TRP A 49 5.00 -10.86 7.16
N LEU A 50 4.28 -9.75 6.98
CA LEU A 50 2.84 -9.66 7.22
C LEU A 50 2.05 -10.61 6.30
N ALA A 51 2.44 -10.73 5.03
CA ALA A 51 1.83 -11.66 4.10
C ALA A 51 1.96 -13.12 4.57
N HIS A 52 3.14 -13.53 5.03
CA HIS A 52 3.34 -14.87 5.59
C HIS A 52 2.56 -15.08 6.89
N HIS A 53 2.54 -14.07 7.76
CA HIS A 53 1.81 -14.14 9.02
C HIS A 53 0.30 -14.26 8.82
N LEU A 54 -0.30 -13.35 8.04
CA LEU A 54 -1.73 -13.36 7.72
C LEU A 54 -2.15 -14.62 6.96
N ALA A 55 -1.29 -15.13 6.06
CA ALA A 55 -1.54 -16.39 5.37
C ALA A 55 -1.68 -17.57 6.34
N LYS A 56 -0.79 -17.63 7.34
CA LYS A 56 -0.82 -18.67 8.37
C LYS A 56 -2.05 -18.55 9.28
N GLU A 57 -2.37 -17.35 9.74
CA GLU A 57 -3.49 -17.10 10.66
C GLU A 57 -4.86 -17.30 10.00
N GLU A 58 -4.99 -16.90 8.72
CA GLU A 58 -6.28 -16.89 8.01
C GLU A 58 -6.46 -18.06 7.02
N GLY A 59 -5.49 -19.00 6.97
CA GLY A 59 -5.59 -20.21 6.15
C GLY A 59 -5.55 -19.96 4.63
N CYS A 60 -4.85 -18.92 4.18
CA CYS A 60 -4.66 -18.62 2.76
C CYS A 60 -3.19 -18.75 2.33
N ARG A 61 -2.90 -18.60 1.03
CA ARG A 61 -1.51 -18.71 0.54
C ARG A 61 -0.83 -17.36 0.60
N ALA A 62 0.38 -17.30 1.14
CA ALA A 62 1.17 -16.06 1.19
C ALA A 62 1.41 -15.45 -0.20
N VAL A 63 1.56 -16.30 -1.23
CA VAL A 63 1.71 -15.85 -2.63
C VAL A 63 0.51 -15.05 -3.11
N ASP A 64 -0.70 -15.38 -2.66
CA ASP A 64 -1.90 -14.64 -3.04
C ASP A 64 -1.85 -13.22 -2.46
N ILE A 65 -1.31 -13.05 -1.25
CA ILE A 65 -1.12 -11.73 -0.65
C ILE A 65 0.01 -10.98 -1.36
N LEU A 66 1.18 -11.61 -1.53
CA LEU A 66 2.36 -11.00 -2.14
C LEU A 66 2.13 -10.51 -3.58
N GLN A 67 1.24 -11.16 -4.31
CA GLN A 67 0.91 -10.82 -5.69
C GLN A 67 -0.28 -9.86 -5.81
N GLY A 68 -0.83 -9.37 -4.68
CA GLY A 68 -2.04 -8.55 -4.72
C GLY A 68 -3.24 -9.31 -5.27
N SER A 69 -3.28 -10.63 -5.07
CA SER A 69 -4.35 -11.48 -5.57
C SER A 69 -5.68 -11.00 -5.05
N ARG A 70 -6.59 -11.01 -6.00
CA ARG A 70 -8.02 -10.99 -5.83
C ARG A 70 -8.44 -11.79 -4.56
N THR A 71 -8.26 -13.10 -4.55
CA THR A 71 -8.74 -13.98 -3.46
C THR A 71 -8.27 -13.61 -2.04
N ALA A 72 -7.18 -12.85 -1.89
CA ALA A 72 -6.61 -12.42 -0.62
C ALA A 72 -6.73 -10.90 -0.36
N ARG A 73 -7.69 -10.21 -0.99
CA ARG A 73 -7.89 -8.75 -0.90
C ARG A 73 -7.84 -8.18 0.51
N LYS A 74 -8.55 -8.79 1.45
CA LYS A 74 -8.63 -8.30 2.83
C LYS A 74 -7.23 -8.29 3.44
N GLN A 75 -6.50 -9.38 3.27
CA GLN A 75 -5.15 -9.57 3.79
C GLN A 75 -4.13 -8.68 3.08
N VAL A 76 -4.25 -8.50 1.76
CA VAL A 76 -3.45 -7.53 0.98
C VAL A 76 -3.61 -6.13 1.56
N ARG A 77 -4.85 -5.66 1.75
CA ARG A 77 -5.14 -4.33 2.31
C ARG A 77 -4.59 -4.19 3.72
N THR A 78 -4.82 -5.18 4.57
CA THR A 78 -4.29 -5.21 5.94
C THR A 78 -2.77 -5.13 5.97
N ALA A 79 -2.07 -5.98 5.19
CA ALA A 79 -0.61 -6.00 5.13
C ALA A 79 -0.05 -4.67 4.61
N LEU A 80 -0.69 -4.08 3.60
CA LEU A 80 -0.28 -2.81 3.02
C LEU A 80 -0.43 -1.66 4.03
N VAL A 81 -1.62 -1.52 4.65
CA VAL A 81 -1.88 -0.48 5.64
C VAL A 81 -0.95 -0.63 6.83
N MET A 82 -0.77 -1.84 7.37
CA MET A 82 0.16 -2.07 8.48
C MET A 82 1.61 -1.76 8.10
N GLY A 83 2.05 -2.12 6.89
CA GLY A 83 3.38 -1.80 6.39
C GLY A 83 3.61 -0.28 6.31
N LEU A 84 2.65 0.47 5.78
CA LEU A 84 2.71 1.93 5.73
C LEU A 84 2.70 2.55 7.14
N CYS A 85 1.87 2.01 8.03
CA CYS A 85 1.81 2.47 9.41
C CYS A 85 3.13 2.28 10.14
N TYR A 86 3.75 1.11 9.99
CA TYR A 86 5.01 0.77 10.61
C TYR A 86 6.18 1.61 10.05
N CYS A 87 6.22 1.81 8.73
CA CYS A 87 7.38 2.44 8.08
C CYS A 87 7.33 3.98 8.09
N TYR A 88 6.14 4.57 8.03
CA TYR A 88 5.97 6.01 7.85
C TYR A 88 5.14 6.64 8.97
N TYR A 89 3.91 6.17 9.20
CA TYR A 89 2.99 6.79 10.18
C TYR A 89 3.57 6.86 11.60
N ALA A 90 4.19 5.77 12.06
CA ALA A 90 4.70 5.68 13.43
C ALA A 90 5.82 6.71 13.73
N ARG A 91 6.53 7.17 12.70
CA ARG A 91 7.62 8.14 12.80
C ARG A 91 7.11 9.58 12.91
N LEU A 92 5.90 9.84 12.40
CA LEU A 92 5.34 11.18 12.38
C LEU A 92 4.96 11.66 13.79
N ALA A 93 5.21 12.94 14.03
CA ALA A 93 4.65 13.67 15.16
C ALA A 93 3.12 13.57 15.19
N HIS A 94 2.53 13.60 16.38
CA HIS A 94 1.09 13.42 16.57
C HIS A 94 0.24 14.33 15.68
N ALA A 95 0.62 15.61 15.55
CA ALA A 95 -0.08 16.60 14.74
C ALA A 95 -0.06 16.33 13.22
N ALA A 96 0.88 15.53 12.72
CA ALA A 96 1.01 15.20 11.30
C ALA A 96 0.30 13.89 10.91
N ARG A 97 -0.05 13.04 11.88
CA ARG A 97 -0.62 11.71 11.66
C ARG A 97 -1.98 11.73 10.96
N GLU A 98 -2.88 12.60 11.39
CA GLU A 98 -4.20 12.74 10.76
C GLU A 98 -4.07 13.19 9.30
N ARG A 99 -3.23 14.19 9.05
CA ARG A 99 -2.95 14.68 7.70
C ARG A 99 -2.31 13.62 6.80
N TYR A 100 -1.45 12.76 7.35
CA TYR A 100 -0.89 11.62 6.64
C TYR A 100 -1.98 10.63 6.22
N VAL A 101 -2.88 10.27 7.14
CA VAL A 101 -4.01 9.39 6.83
C VAL A 101 -4.86 9.98 5.71
N CYS A 102 -5.17 11.28 5.77
CA CYS A 102 -5.89 11.97 4.70
C CYS A 102 -5.15 11.92 3.36
N ALA A 103 -3.82 12.12 3.35
CA ALA A 103 -3.01 12.06 2.14
C ALA A 103 -3.04 10.65 1.50
N ILE A 104 -2.89 9.60 2.31
CA ILE A 104 -2.95 8.22 1.85
C ILE A 104 -4.36 7.84 1.35
N VAL A 105 -5.41 8.24 2.06
CA VAL A 105 -6.80 8.00 1.61
C VAL A 105 -7.07 8.74 0.30
N ARG A 106 -6.57 9.98 0.15
CA ARG A 106 -6.72 10.74 -1.09
C ARG A 106 -5.99 10.06 -2.25
N ALA A 107 -4.73 9.65 -2.06
CA ALA A 107 -3.97 8.94 -3.07
C ALA A 107 -4.65 7.61 -3.46
N TRP A 108 -5.12 6.87 -2.45
CA TRP A 108 -5.89 5.63 -2.65
C TRP A 108 -7.13 5.86 -3.52
N ASN A 109 -7.92 6.90 -3.21
CA ASN A 109 -9.10 7.25 -3.98
C ASN A 109 -8.73 7.69 -5.40
N GLN A 110 -7.69 8.51 -5.57
CA GLN A 110 -7.25 8.94 -6.90
C GLN A 110 -6.83 7.78 -7.79
N LEU A 111 -6.16 6.77 -7.21
CA LEU A 111 -5.85 5.52 -7.90
C LEU A 111 -7.11 4.79 -8.38
N GLN A 112 -8.25 4.89 -7.67
CA GLN A 112 -9.53 4.31 -8.11
C GLN A 112 -10.17 5.05 -9.28
N TYR A 113 -9.99 6.38 -9.38
CA TYR A 113 -10.80 7.24 -10.26
C TYR A 113 -10.07 7.82 -11.48
N ALA A 114 -8.73 7.72 -11.57
CA ALA A 114 -7.96 8.31 -12.68
C ALA A 114 -8.16 7.56 -14.03
N PRO A 115 -8.44 8.24 -15.16
CA PRO A 115 -8.73 7.60 -16.46
C PRO A 115 -7.61 6.71 -17.02
N ALA A 116 -6.34 7.06 -16.77
CA ALA A 116 -5.18 6.24 -17.16
C ALA A 116 -5.03 4.99 -16.27
N ALA A 117 -5.39 5.10 -14.98
CA ALA A 117 -5.46 3.98 -14.04
C ALA A 117 -6.76 3.14 -14.18
N ARG A 118 -7.77 3.67 -14.88
CA ARG A 118 -9.10 3.06 -15.02
C ARG A 118 -9.07 1.72 -15.78
N ARG A 119 -8.12 1.53 -16.70
CA ARG A 119 -7.93 0.23 -17.40
C ARG A 119 -7.30 -0.84 -16.50
N ALA A 120 -6.49 -0.43 -15.52
CA ALA A 120 -5.92 -1.31 -14.51
C ALA A 120 -6.98 -1.67 -13.44
N VAL A 121 -7.64 -0.65 -12.87
CA VAL A 121 -8.57 -0.83 -11.76
C VAL A 121 -9.87 -1.56 -12.17
N GLN A 122 -10.35 -1.44 -13.41
CA GLN A 122 -11.48 -2.25 -13.90
C GLN A 122 -11.18 -3.76 -13.92
N SER A 123 -9.91 -4.14 -14.03
CA SER A 123 -9.42 -5.50 -13.89
C SER A 123 -9.16 -5.90 -12.44
N CYS A 124 -9.44 -5.03 -11.47
CA CYS A 124 -9.22 -5.21 -10.04
C CYS A 124 -10.42 -4.71 -9.21
N ALA A 125 -11.50 -5.50 -9.17
CA ALA A 125 -12.66 -5.36 -8.29
C ALA A 125 -12.36 -5.39 -6.76
N TRP A 126 -11.09 -5.21 -6.35
CA TRP A 126 -10.57 -5.52 -5.00
C TRP A 126 -10.14 -4.30 -4.20
N LEU A 127 -10.28 -3.11 -4.78
CA LEU A 127 -9.98 -1.86 -4.10
C LEU A 127 -11.21 -1.01 -3.79
N GLU A 128 -12.41 -1.49 -4.14
CA GLU A 128 -13.65 -0.91 -3.65
C GLU A 128 -13.61 -0.88 -2.11
N LEU A 129 -13.59 0.32 -1.55
CA LEU A 129 -14.15 0.55 -0.23
C LEU A 129 -15.63 0.20 -0.41
N ASN A 130 -16.07 -0.98 -0.01
CA ASN A 130 -17.50 -1.20 0.15
C ASN A 130 -17.99 -0.14 1.14
N GLU A 131 -18.58 0.93 0.63
CA GLU A 131 -19.80 1.40 1.25
C GLU A 131 -20.80 0.26 1.07
N ARG A 132 -21.25 -0.22 2.21
CA ARG A 132 -22.33 -1.19 2.47
C ARG A 132 -23.20 -1.57 1.27
#